data_AF-A0A101VNU0-F1
#
_entry.id   AF-A0A101VNU0-F1
#
_cell.length_a   1.000
_cell.length_b   1.000
_cell.length_c   1.000
_cell.angle_alpha   90.00
_cell.angle_beta   90.00
_cell.angle_gamma   90.00
#
_symmetry.space_group_name_H-M   'P 1'
#
loop_
_entity.id
_entity.type
_entity.pdbx_description
1 polymer ?
#
loop_
_entity_poly.entity_id
_entity_poly.type
_entity_poly.pdbx_seq_one_letter_code
_entity_poly.pdbx_strand_id
1 'polypeptide(L)'
;MLNLQAIFTRKADDYPAWNCVIEKIVELPENEYQYFKSAPLRDMSFIAEKTDIMYRDESGIYHCLLVVGEGSSDGVLIESEGYDYARYSSFMPGAREFVTARLNNLADQIIRESTQSTSSGSWIVYFDEIQERYHVPVSPNNGVGSMLMEILEARPELAELEPMEDCFDMVFYLDYCPNLDDSNKLEPEQEQEAPDMQMKI
;
A
#
# COMPACT_ATOMS: atom_id res chain seq x y z
N MET A 1 -10.77 2.84 24.72
CA MET A 1 -9.50 3.25 25.35
C MET A 1 -8.42 3.24 24.28
N LEU A 2 -7.53 4.23 24.26
CA LEU A 2 -6.41 4.30 23.30
C LEU A 2 -5.22 3.57 23.91
N ASN A 3 -5.08 2.28 23.62
CA ASN A 3 -4.00 1.44 24.14
C ASN A 3 -2.88 1.36 23.11
N LEU A 4 -1.62 1.52 23.54
CA LEU A 4 -0.42 1.36 22.72
C LEU A 4 0.75 0.86 23.56
N GLN A 5 1.74 0.21 22.94
CA GLN A 5 3.00 -0.14 23.58
C GLN A 5 4.04 0.97 23.33
N ALA A 6 4.99 1.16 24.25
CA ALA A 6 6.07 2.12 24.07
C ALA A 6 7.34 1.69 24.80
N ILE A 7 8.50 2.11 24.29
CA ILE A 7 9.78 1.95 24.98
C ILE A 7 9.99 3.15 25.91
N PHE A 8 10.20 2.89 27.20
CA PHE A 8 10.50 3.91 28.19
C PHE A 8 11.98 3.90 28.56
N THR A 9 12.65 5.04 28.36
CA THR A 9 14.04 5.23 28.76
C THR A 9 14.11 5.99 30.08
N ARG A 10 14.79 5.42 31.08
CA ARG A 10 14.99 6.09 32.36
C ARG A 10 16.05 7.19 32.22
N LYS A 11 15.65 8.44 32.44
CA LYS A 11 16.52 9.63 32.33
C LYS A 11 17.17 9.75 30.93
N ALA A 12 16.33 9.75 29.90
CA ALA A 12 16.81 10.08 28.56
C ALA A 12 17.30 11.53 28.54
N ASP A 13 18.54 11.73 28.07
CA ASP A 13 19.08 13.06 27.78
C ASP A 13 18.57 13.58 26.41
N ASP A 14 18.20 12.67 25.49
CA ASP A 14 17.59 12.95 24.19
C ASP A 14 16.85 11.70 23.64
N TYR A 15 16.04 11.89 22.59
CA TYR A 15 15.37 10.85 21.80
C TYR A 15 15.76 11.02 20.33
N PRO A 16 16.91 10.49 19.90
CA PRO A 16 17.35 10.66 18.52
C PRO A 16 16.35 10.02 17.57
N ALA A 17 15.99 10.77 16.53
CA ALA A 17 15.08 10.35 15.47
C ALA A 17 15.76 10.55 14.12
N TRP A 18 15.47 9.65 13.20
CA TRP A 18 15.99 9.67 11.84
C TRP A 18 14.85 9.59 10.85
N ASN A 19 15.04 10.18 9.68
CA ASN A 19 14.14 9.96 8.55
C ASN A 19 14.33 8.54 8.05
N CYS A 20 13.23 7.83 7.86
CA CYS A 20 13.25 6.45 7.38
C CYS A 20 12.22 6.25 6.26
N VAL A 21 12.53 5.33 5.35
CA VAL A 21 11.63 4.79 4.32
C VAL A 21 11.39 3.32 4.62
N ILE A 22 10.15 2.85 4.47
CA ILE A 22 9.82 1.43 4.57
C ILE A 22 9.92 0.85 3.16
N GLU A 23 11.01 0.16 2.87
CA GLU A 23 11.23 -0.48 1.56
C GLU A 23 10.39 -1.74 1.38
N LYS A 24 10.24 -2.49 2.47
CA LYS A 24 9.53 -3.76 2.49
C LYS A 24 8.86 -4.01 3.83
N ILE A 25 7.71 -4.66 3.79
CA ILE A 25 6.98 -5.17 4.94
C ILE A 25 7.06 -6.69 4.94
N VAL A 26 7.43 -7.27 6.08
CA VAL A 26 7.39 -8.70 6.34
C VAL A 26 6.44 -8.95 7.50
N GLU A 27 5.41 -9.73 7.25
CA GLU A 27 4.55 -10.28 8.29
C GLU A 27 5.05 -11.65 8.72
N LEU A 28 5.28 -11.82 10.01
CA LEU A 28 5.71 -13.07 10.62
C LEU A 28 4.54 -13.70 11.39
N PRO A 29 4.49 -15.04 11.49
CA PRO A 29 3.66 -15.70 12.49
C PRO A 29 3.93 -15.12 13.89
N GLU A 30 2.89 -14.96 14.70
CA GLU A 30 2.98 -14.24 15.99
C GLU A 30 4.06 -14.83 16.91
N ASN A 31 4.23 -16.16 16.95
CA ASN A 31 5.27 -16.80 17.74
C ASN A 31 6.70 -16.45 17.27
N GLU A 32 6.91 -16.35 15.95
CA GLU A 32 8.20 -15.96 15.37
C GLU A 32 8.48 -14.47 15.60
N TYR A 33 7.46 -13.63 15.47
CA TYR A 33 7.56 -12.20 15.78
C TYR A 33 7.94 -11.95 17.24
N GLN A 34 7.26 -12.62 18.18
CA GLN A 34 7.59 -12.50 19.61
C GLN A 34 9.01 -13.02 19.92
N TYR A 35 9.40 -14.12 19.28
CA TYR A 35 10.77 -14.64 19.40
C TYR A 35 11.80 -13.59 18.93
N PHE A 36 11.61 -13.03 17.74
CA PHE A 36 12.45 -11.96 17.20
C PHE A 36 12.51 -10.75 18.13
N LYS A 37 11.36 -10.22 18.60
CA LYS A 37 11.30 -9.08 19.53
C LYS A 37 12.06 -9.33 20.83
N SER A 38 12.05 -10.57 21.33
CA SER A 38 12.74 -10.93 22.57
C SER A 38 14.26 -11.02 22.42
N ALA A 39 14.76 -11.18 21.19
CA ALA A 39 16.18 -11.39 20.91
C ALA A 39 16.58 -10.81 19.53
N PRO A 40 16.51 -9.49 19.31
CA PRO A 40 16.72 -8.86 18.00
C PRO A 40 18.15 -8.97 17.46
N LEU A 41 19.13 -9.30 18.32
CA LEU A 41 20.54 -9.52 17.96
C LEU A 41 20.84 -10.96 17.52
N ARG A 42 19.84 -11.84 17.47
CA ARG A 42 20.01 -13.18 16.89
C ARG A 42 19.84 -13.09 15.39
N ASP A 43 20.61 -13.90 14.68
CA ASP A 43 20.49 -14.04 13.23
C ASP A 43 19.10 -14.57 12.87
N MET A 44 18.49 -13.94 11.88
CA MET A 44 17.15 -14.23 11.37
C MET A 44 17.22 -14.36 9.86
N SER A 45 16.74 -15.48 9.32
CA SER A 45 16.73 -15.74 7.87
C SER A 45 16.00 -14.65 7.09
N PHE A 46 14.88 -14.15 7.62
CA PHE A 46 14.11 -13.11 6.95
C PHE A 46 14.87 -11.78 6.81
N ILE A 47 15.86 -11.51 7.68
CA ILE A 47 16.76 -10.33 7.60
C ILE A 47 17.87 -10.62 6.59
N ALA A 48 18.52 -11.77 6.70
CA ALA A 48 19.62 -12.19 5.82
C ALA A 48 19.25 -12.11 4.33
N GLU A 49 18.03 -12.56 3.99
CA GLU A 49 17.48 -12.54 2.64
C GLU A 49 17.19 -11.13 2.07
N LYS A 50 17.25 -10.07 2.88
CA LYS A 50 16.77 -8.72 2.54
C LYS A 50 17.80 -7.64 2.89
N THR A 51 19.07 -8.03 3.03
CA THR A 51 20.17 -7.10 3.36
C THR A 51 20.41 -6.06 2.29
N ASP A 52 20.06 -6.36 1.03
CA ASP A 52 20.23 -5.49 -0.13
C ASP A 52 19.29 -4.28 -0.15
N ILE A 53 18.13 -4.36 0.51
CA ILE A 53 17.16 -3.25 0.60
C ILE A 53 17.33 -2.40 1.86
N MET A 54 18.18 -2.81 2.79
CA MET A 54 18.45 -2.09 4.03
C MET A 54 19.77 -1.37 3.94
N TYR A 55 19.73 -0.04 3.93
CA TYR A 55 20.92 0.80 3.84
C TYR A 55 20.62 2.23 4.29
N ARG A 56 21.67 3.03 4.43
CA ARG A 56 21.55 4.47 4.63
C ARG A 56 21.99 5.19 3.36
N ASP A 57 21.12 6.04 2.81
CA ASP A 57 21.40 6.77 1.57
C ASP A 57 22.37 7.96 1.79
N GLU A 58 22.75 8.63 0.70
CA GLU A 58 23.64 9.80 0.74
C GLU A 58 23.02 11.00 1.46
N SER A 59 21.68 11.07 1.55
CA SER A 59 20.93 12.08 2.29
C SER A 59 20.83 11.76 3.78
N GLY A 60 21.31 10.59 4.19
CA GLY A 60 21.27 10.10 5.56
C GLY A 60 19.94 9.49 5.99
N ILE A 61 19.03 9.19 5.05
CA ILE A 61 17.75 8.50 5.26
C ILE A 61 18.03 7.00 5.41
N TYR A 62 17.37 6.38 6.39
CA TYR A 62 17.42 4.94 6.60
C TYR A 62 16.36 4.24 5.74
N HIS A 63 16.80 3.37 4.85
CA HIS A 63 15.94 2.46 4.10
C HIS A 63 15.78 1.18 4.94
N CYS A 64 14.55 0.93 5.37
CA CYS A 64 14.25 -0.03 6.42
C CYS A 64 13.36 -1.17 5.92
N LEU A 65 13.58 -2.34 6.49
CA LEU A 65 12.61 -3.41 6.57
C LEU A 65 11.66 -3.14 7.73
N LEU A 66 10.35 -3.16 7.51
CA LEU A 66 9.34 -3.18 8.57
C LEU A 66 8.91 -4.63 8.82
N VAL A 67 9.04 -5.09 10.06
CA VAL A 67 8.55 -6.41 10.49
C VAL A 67 7.35 -6.23 11.39
N VAL A 68 6.27 -6.94 11.09
CA VAL A 68 5.04 -7.00 11.89
C VAL A 68 4.70 -8.45 12.24
N GLY A 69 4.02 -8.66 13.36
CA GLY A 69 3.45 -9.96 13.71
C GLY A 69 2.02 -10.11 13.23
N GLU A 70 1.61 -11.32 12.89
CA GLU A 70 0.22 -11.67 12.61
C GLU A 70 -0.69 -11.24 13.77
N GLY A 71 -1.72 -10.44 13.48
CA GLY A 71 -2.62 -9.88 14.49
C GLY A 71 -2.00 -8.80 15.39
N SER A 72 -0.74 -8.43 15.20
CA SER A 72 -0.07 -7.34 15.91
C SER A 72 -0.28 -6.01 15.19
N SER A 73 -0.63 -4.96 15.95
CA SER A 73 -0.64 -3.56 15.48
C SER A 73 0.76 -2.98 15.37
N ASP A 74 1.65 -3.41 16.27
CA ASP A 74 2.99 -2.85 16.43
C ASP A 74 4.00 -3.55 15.53
N GLY A 75 5.02 -2.82 15.11
CA GLY A 75 6.11 -3.32 14.28
C GLY A 75 7.50 -2.99 14.80
N VAL A 76 8.51 -3.46 14.09
CA VAL A 76 9.91 -3.10 14.28
C VAL A 76 10.50 -2.69 12.95
N LEU A 77 11.03 -1.48 12.86
CA LEU A 77 11.86 -1.03 11.75
C LEU A 77 13.27 -1.60 11.94
N ILE A 78 13.88 -2.07 10.85
CA ILE A 78 15.20 -2.67 10.85
C ILE A 78 16.02 -2.08 9.71
N GLU A 79 17.25 -1.69 10.04
CA GLU A 79 18.33 -1.50 9.07
C GLU A 79 19.51 -2.32 9.59
N SER A 80 20.00 -3.27 8.79
CA SER A 80 20.92 -4.29 9.29
C SER A 80 22.39 -3.98 9.05
N GLU A 81 22.73 -2.96 8.26
CA GLU A 81 24.08 -2.65 7.78
C GLU A 81 24.76 -3.88 7.13
N GLY A 82 23.97 -4.72 6.46
CA GLY A 82 24.43 -5.96 5.82
C GLY A 82 24.58 -7.18 6.75
N TYR A 83 24.09 -7.10 8.00
CA TYR A 83 24.09 -8.23 8.93
C TYR A 83 22.79 -9.02 8.89
N ASP A 84 22.81 -10.24 9.43
CA ASP A 84 21.66 -11.15 9.49
C ASP A 84 20.76 -10.91 10.72
N TYR A 85 21.05 -9.88 11.52
CA TYR A 85 20.29 -9.49 12.70
C TYR A 85 19.92 -8.01 12.66
N ALA A 86 19.04 -7.58 13.56
CA ALA A 86 18.53 -6.20 13.58
C ALA A 86 19.53 -5.21 14.23
N ARG A 87 20.62 -4.91 13.51
CA ARG A 87 21.72 -4.08 14.00
C ARG A 87 21.29 -2.67 14.39
N TYR A 88 20.54 -2.00 13.52
CA TYR A 88 19.75 -0.83 13.88
C TYR A 88 18.28 -1.23 13.85
N SER A 89 17.57 -0.94 14.93
CA SER A 89 16.13 -1.16 14.97
C SER A 89 15.40 -0.16 15.85
N SER A 90 14.14 0.07 15.50
CA SER A 90 13.24 0.92 16.26
C SER A 90 11.88 0.25 16.40
N PHE A 91 11.37 0.19 17.63
CA PHE A 91 10.00 -0.26 17.88
C PHE A 91 9.03 0.80 17.40
N MET A 92 8.06 0.40 16.57
CA MET A 92 7.06 1.26 15.96
C MET A 92 5.67 0.86 16.45
N PRO A 93 5.14 1.54 17.49
CA PRO A 93 3.77 1.32 17.94
C PRO A 93 2.76 1.70 16.86
N GLY A 94 1.72 0.89 16.66
CA GLY A 94 0.68 1.15 15.65
C GLY A 94 1.20 1.19 14.21
N ALA A 95 2.24 0.43 13.90
CA ALA A 95 2.86 0.38 12.58
C ALA A 95 1.85 -0.02 11.50
N ARG A 96 1.00 -1.02 11.77
CA ARG A 96 0.00 -1.49 10.82
C ARG A 96 -1.02 -0.39 10.52
N GLU A 97 -1.55 0.26 11.55
CA GLU A 97 -2.51 1.36 11.40
C GLU A 97 -1.90 2.53 10.63
N PHE A 98 -0.64 2.87 10.89
CA PHE A 98 0.07 3.91 10.14
C PHE A 98 0.17 3.56 8.66
N VAL A 99 0.65 2.36 8.32
CA VAL A 99 0.78 1.90 6.93
C VAL A 99 -0.58 1.87 6.25
N THR A 100 -1.57 1.23 6.87
CA THR A 100 -2.93 1.14 6.34
C THR A 100 -3.52 2.52 6.09
N ALA A 101 -3.38 3.46 7.03
CA ALA A 101 -3.88 4.82 6.84
C ALA A 101 -3.15 5.54 5.70
N ARG A 102 -1.82 5.40 5.60
CA ARG A 102 -1.04 6.01 4.52
C ARG A 102 -1.46 5.47 3.15
N LEU A 103 -1.63 4.16 3.02
CA LEU A 103 -2.03 3.52 1.76
C LEU A 103 -3.49 3.78 1.39
N ASN A 104 -4.39 3.90 2.37
CA ASN A 104 -5.77 4.33 2.10
C ASN A 104 -5.81 5.74 1.51
N ASN A 105 -5.05 6.68 2.09
CA ASN A 105 -4.96 8.03 1.55
C ASN A 105 -4.35 8.04 0.13
N LEU A 106 -3.34 7.21 -0.14
CA LEU A 106 -2.77 7.08 -1.47
C LEU A 106 -3.80 6.54 -2.46
N ALA A 107 -4.51 5.47 -2.11
CA ALA A 107 -5.57 4.92 -2.95
C ALA A 107 -6.67 5.95 -3.24
N ASP A 108 -7.12 6.73 -2.24
CA ASP A 108 -8.10 7.81 -2.45
C ASP A 108 -7.59 8.87 -3.45
N GLN A 109 -6.29 9.16 -3.44
CA GLN A 109 -5.65 10.08 -4.39
C GLN A 109 -5.61 9.48 -5.80
N ILE A 110 -5.14 8.22 -5.93
CA ILE A 110 -5.07 7.51 -7.21
C ILE A 110 -6.46 7.42 -7.85
N ILE A 111 -7.47 6.95 -7.12
CA ILE A 111 -8.84 6.80 -7.63
C ILE A 111 -9.39 8.14 -8.12
N ARG A 112 -9.31 9.18 -7.27
CA ARG A 112 -9.82 10.51 -7.61
C ARG A 112 -9.16 11.09 -8.86
N GLU A 113 -7.84 10.97 -8.96
CA GLU A 113 -7.10 11.55 -10.08
C GLU A 113 -7.31 10.75 -11.37
N SER A 114 -7.34 9.42 -11.28
CA SER A 114 -7.54 8.52 -12.42
C SER A 114 -8.94 8.67 -13.01
N THR A 115 -9.98 8.64 -12.18
CA THR A 115 -11.38 8.82 -12.62
C THR A 115 -11.62 10.19 -13.23
N GLN A 116 -11.00 11.24 -12.70
CA GLN A 116 -11.07 12.60 -13.26
C GLN A 116 -10.28 12.74 -14.57
N SER A 117 -9.28 11.91 -14.82
CA SER A 117 -8.38 12.10 -15.97
C SER A 117 -8.69 11.16 -17.13
N THR A 118 -9.29 9.99 -16.87
CA THR A 118 -9.62 9.03 -17.92
C THR A 118 -10.77 9.52 -18.81
N SER A 119 -10.65 9.27 -20.12
CA SER A 119 -11.74 9.47 -21.09
C SER A 119 -12.40 8.17 -21.54
N SER A 120 -11.80 7.02 -21.22
CA SER A 120 -12.30 5.69 -21.57
C SER A 120 -12.84 4.89 -20.39
N GLY A 121 -12.55 5.31 -19.16
CA GLY A 121 -12.79 4.50 -17.96
C GLY A 121 -11.65 3.54 -17.63
N SER A 122 -10.57 3.54 -18.40
CA SER A 122 -9.34 2.78 -18.10
C SER A 122 -8.20 3.72 -17.70
N TRP A 123 -7.32 3.26 -16.81
CA TRP A 123 -6.14 4.01 -16.40
C TRP A 123 -5.01 3.07 -15.96
N ILE A 124 -3.78 3.41 -16.33
CA ILE A 124 -2.58 2.69 -15.86
C ILE A 124 -1.83 3.63 -14.92
N VAL A 125 -1.52 3.15 -13.72
CA VAL A 125 -0.64 3.85 -12.77
C VAL A 125 0.64 3.04 -12.58
N TYR A 126 1.78 3.64 -12.94
CA TYR A 126 3.09 3.01 -12.87
C TYR A 126 3.69 3.14 -11.47
N PHE A 127 4.48 2.15 -11.03
CA PHE A 127 5.09 2.15 -9.70
C PHE A 127 6.14 3.24 -9.52
N ASP A 128 6.87 3.59 -10.59
CA ASP A 128 7.80 4.71 -10.60
C ASP A 128 7.06 6.04 -10.39
N GLU A 129 5.92 6.24 -11.04
CA GLU A 129 5.03 7.38 -10.83
C GLU A 129 4.58 7.45 -9.36
N ILE A 130 4.20 6.30 -8.77
CA ILE A 130 3.80 6.24 -7.36
C ILE A 130 4.95 6.69 -6.44
N GLN A 131 6.15 6.20 -6.71
CA GLN A 131 7.35 6.51 -5.94
C GLN A 131 7.76 7.98 -6.09
N GLU A 132 7.76 8.53 -7.30
CA GLU A 132 8.16 9.91 -7.58
C GLU A 132 7.17 10.93 -7.02
N ARG A 133 5.86 10.70 -7.19
CA ARG A 133 4.83 11.67 -6.82
C ARG A 133 4.37 11.54 -5.37
N TYR A 134 4.30 10.33 -4.83
CA TYR A 134 3.71 10.07 -3.51
C TYR A 134 4.73 9.55 -2.48
N HIS A 135 5.97 9.28 -2.92
CA HIS A 135 7.06 8.79 -2.08
C HIS A 135 6.69 7.50 -1.35
N VAL A 136 6.04 6.57 -2.06
CA VAL A 136 5.69 5.25 -1.57
C VAL A 136 6.39 4.21 -2.46
N PRO A 137 7.32 3.40 -1.91
CA PRO A 137 7.98 2.36 -2.68
C PRO A 137 6.99 1.22 -2.92
N VAL A 138 6.52 1.09 -4.15
CA VAL A 138 5.61 0.02 -4.56
C VAL A 138 6.37 -0.97 -5.44
N SER A 139 6.24 -2.25 -5.12
CA SER A 139 6.67 -3.33 -6.02
C SER A 139 5.82 -4.57 -5.76
N PRO A 140 5.81 -5.55 -6.69
CA PRO A 140 4.95 -6.73 -6.55
C PRO A 140 5.20 -7.56 -5.27
N ASN A 141 6.42 -7.48 -4.71
CA ASN A 141 6.89 -8.40 -3.67
C ASN A 141 7.33 -7.69 -2.38
N ASN A 142 7.10 -6.39 -2.20
CA ASN A 142 7.55 -5.69 -1.00
C ASN A 142 6.49 -5.57 0.12
N GLY A 143 5.31 -6.18 -0.04
CA GLY A 143 4.22 -6.09 0.92
C GLY A 143 3.46 -4.76 0.90
N VAL A 144 4.13 -3.64 0.61
CA VAL A 144 3.49 -2.33 0.38
C VAL A 144 2.59 -2.39 -0.85
N GLY A 145 3.09 -2.95 -1.96
CA GLY A 145 2.32 -3.10 -3.19
C GLY A 145 1.12 -4.02 -3.03
N SER A 146 1.28 -5.16 -2.35
CA SER A 146 0.17 -6.08 -2.07
C SER A 146 -0.91 -5.44 -1.21
N MET A 147 -0.53 -4.71 -0.14
CA MET A 147 -1.50 -3.99 0.69
C MET A 147 -2.21 -2.88 -0.09
N LEU A 148 -1.49 -2.14 -0.95
CA LEU A 148 -2.10 -1.10 -1.78
C LEU A 148 -3.08 -1.70 -2.79
N MET A 149 -2.72 -2.82 -3.42
CA MET A 149 -3.58 -3.55 -4.34
C MET A 149 -4.88 -3.97 -3.64
N GLU A 150 -4.82 -4.63 -2.47
CA GLU A 150 -6.00 -5.01 -1.70
C GLU A 150 -6.90 -3.81 -1.36
N ILE A 151 -6.29 -2.67 -1.01
CA ILE A 151 -7.02 -1.43 -0.71
C ILE A 151 -7.68 -0.86 -1.97
N LEU A 152 -7.05 -0.96 -3.14
CA LEU A 152 -7.59 -0.53 -4.43
C LEU A 152 -8.73 -1.47 -4.87
N GLU A 153 -8.56 -2.78 -4.83
CA GLU A 153 -9.61 -3.75 -5.20
C GLU A 153 -10.91 -3.57 -4.39
N ALA A 154 -10.80 -3.10 -3.15
CA ALA A 154 -11.95 -2.82 -2.30
C ALA A 154 -12.70 -1.52 -2.65
N ARG A 155 -12.24 -0.74 -3.63
CA ARG A 155 -12.82 0.57 -3.98
C ARG A 155 -14.07 0.43 -4.84
N PRO A 156 -15.19 1.09 -4.47
CA PRO A 156 -16.44 0.98 -5.21
C PRO A 156 -16.37 1.55 -6.63
N GLU A 157 -15.38 2.39 -6.93
CA GLU A 157 -15.15 2.97 -8.25
C GLU A 157 -14.53 1.96 -9.24
N LEU A 158 -13.80 0.96 -8.74
CA LEU A 158 -13.09 -0.02 -9.58
C LEU A 158 -14.00 -1.18 -9.97
N ALA A 159 -14.03 -1.46 -11.27
CA ALA A 159 -14.66 -2.64 -11.83
C ALA A 159 -13.65 -3.80 -11.96
N GLU A 160 -12.40 -3.48 -12.30
CA GLU A 160 -11.31 -4.45 -12.48
C GLU A 160 -9.96 -3.80 -12.14
N LEU A 161 -9.06 -4.60 -11.56
CA LEU A 161 -7.67 -4.22 -11.26
C LEU A 161 -6.77 -5.37 -11.69
N GLU A 162 -5.87 -5.12 -12.65
CA GLU A 162 -4.87 -6.08 -13.08
C GLU A 162 -3.46 -5.61 -12.65
N PRO A 163 -2.79 -6.31 -11.73
CA PRO A 163 -1.40 -6.03 -11.41
C PRO A 163 -0.46 -6.53 -12.52
N MET A 164 0.43 -5.67 -12.96
CA MET A 164 1.51 -5.99 -13.90
C MET A 164 2.87 -5.97 -13.17
N GLU A 165 3.97 -6.13 -13.91
CA GLU A 165 5.32 -6.14 -13.33
C GLU A 165 5.68 -4.79 -12.67
N ASP A 166 5.28 -3.69 -13.28
CA ASP A 166 5.67 -2.33 -12.92
C ASP A 166 4.48 -1.34 -12.84
N CYS A 167 3.24 -1.80 -12.93
CA CYS A 167 2.06 -0.95 -12.86
C CYS A 167 0.81 -1.68 -12.36
N PHE A 168 -0.23 -0.89 -12.06
CA PHE A 168 -1.60 -1.37 -11.95
C PHE A 168 -2.41 -0.86 -13.16
N ASP A 169 -3.02 -1.78 -13.90
CA ASP A 169 -4.03 -1.47 -14.92
C ASP A 169 -5.41 -1.51 -14.27
N MET A 170 -6.14 -0.40 -14.38
CA MET A 170 -7.39 -0.15 -13.68
C MET A 170 -8.52 0.09 -14.67
N VAL A 171 -9.66 -0.55 -14.44
CA VAL A 171 -10.92 -0.27 -15.13
C VAL A 171 -11.93 0.22 -14.11
N PHE A 172 -12.53 1.38 -14.36
CA PHE A 172 -13.52 2.00 -13.50
C PHE A 172 -14.95 1.77 -14.01
N TYR A 173 -15.90 1.76 -13.10
CA TYR A 173 -17.30 1.94 -13.47
C TYR A 173 -17.50 3.35 -14.05
N LEU A 174 -18.10 3.43 -15.25
CA LEU A 174 -18.24 4.67 -16.01
C LEU A 174 -19.01 5.78 -15.26
N ASP A 175 -19.94 5.41 -14.37
CA ASP A 175 -20.69 6.36 -13.54
C ASP A 175 -19.81 7.22 -12.62
N TYR A 176 -18.57 6.78 -12.34
CA TYR A 176 -17.59 7.53 -11.56
C TYR A 176 -16.63 8.37 -12.42
N CYS A 177 -16.70 8.28 -13.76
CA CYS A 177 -15.80 8.96 -14.69
C CYS A 177 -16.49 10.18 -15.32
N PRO A 178 -16.22 11.42 -14.86
CA PRO A 178 -16.91 12.61 -15.38
C PRO A 178 -16.49 13.04 -16.79
N ASN A 179 -15.31 12.59 -17.27
CA ASN A 179 -14.68 13.11 -18.49
C ASN A 179 -14.67 12.09 -19.65
N LEU A 180 -15.71 11.26 -19.74
CA LEU A 180 -15.83 10.26 -20.80
C LEU A 180 -16.02 10.87 -22.19
N ASP A 181 -15.33 10.28 -23.16
CA ASP A 181 -15.54 10.60 -24.58
C ASP A 181 -16.98 10.25 -24.99
N ASP A 182 -17.57 11.05 -25.89
CA ASP A 182 -18.98 10.93 -26.27
C ASP A 182 -19.33 9.58 -26.91
N SER A 183 -18.34 8.82 -27.43
CA SER A 183 -18.53 7.46 -27.94
C SER A 183 -18.80 6.42 -26.85
N ASN A 184 -18.49 6.71 -25.58
CA ASN A 184 -18.65 5.80 -24.45
C ASN A 184 -19.93 6.06 -23.64
N LYS A 185 -20.70 7.10 -23.99
CA LYS A 185 -22.03 7.37 -23.44
C LYS A 185 -23.05 6.58 -24.27
N LEU A 186 -23.41 5.38 -23.82
CA LEU A 186 -24.49 4.60 -24.44
C LEU A 186 -25.76 5.46 -24.56
N GLU A 187 -26.30 5.60 -25.77
CA GLU A 187 -27.59 6.25 -25.99
C GLU A 187 -28.70 5.51 -25.21
N PRO A 188 -29.63 6.21 -24.54
CA PRO A 188 -30.73 5.55 -23.85
C PRO A 188 -31.57 4.75 -24.85
N GLU A 189 -31.86 3.48 -24.52
CA GLU A 189 -32.73 2.60 -25.30
C GLU A 189 -34.05 3.32 -25.61
N GLN A 190 -34.30 3.59 -26.88
CA GLN A 190 -35.60 4.08 -27.33
C GLN A 190 -36.63 2.98 -27.05
N GLU A 191 -37.55 3.22 -26.11
CA GLU A 191 -38.74 2.39 -25.92
C GLU A 191 -39.46 2.25 -27.26
N GLN A 192 -39.41 1.05 -27.84
CA GLN A 192 -40.21 0.71 -29.01
C GLN A 192 -41.68 0.63 -28.58
N GLU A 193 -42.47 1.65 -28.93
CA GLU A 193 -43.93 1.56 -28.86
C GLU A 193 -44.42 0.36 -29.67
N ALA A 194 -45.16 -0.54 -29.01
CA ALA A 194 -45.75 -1.71 -29.63
C ALA A 194 -46.81 -1.30 -30.68
N PRO A 195 -46.87 -1.93 -31.86
CA PRO A 195 -47.85 -1.57 -32.88
C PRO A 195 -49.27 -1.99 -32.46
N ASP A 196 -50.18 -1.04 -32.65
CA ASP A 196 -51.61 -1.11 -32.35
C ASP A 196 -52.27 -2.27 -33.11
N MET A 197 -52.77 -3.27 -32.37
CA MET A 197 -53.36 -4.48 -32.93
C MET A 197 -54.82 -4.20 -33.31
N GLN A 198 -55.06 -3.77 -34.56
CA GLN A 198 -56.41 -3.61 -35.09
C GLN A 198 -57.14 -4.96 -35.18
N MET A 199 -58.07 -5.19 -34.25
CA MET A 199 -59.13 -6.21 -34.38
C MET A 199 -60.04 -5.84 -35.55
N LYS A 200 -60.10 -6.70 -36.57
CA LYS A 200 -61.22 -6.73 -37.51
C LYS A 200 -62.21 -7.81 -37.07
N ILE A 201 -63.47 -7.36 -36.98
CA ILE A 201 -64.70 -8.08 -36.62
C ILE A 201 -65.00 -9.17 -37.64
#